data_AF-A0A531L699-F1
#
_entry.id   AF-A0A531L699-F1
#
_cell.length_a   1.000
_cell.length_b   1.000
_cell.length_c   1.000
_cell.angle_alpha   90.00
_cell.angle_beta   90.00
_cell.angle_gamma   90.00
#
_symmetry.space_group_name_H-M   'P 1'
#
loop_
_entity.id
_entity.type
_entity.pdbx_description
1 polymer ?
#
loop_
_entity_poly.entity_id
_entity_poly.type
_entity_poly.pdbx_seq_one_letter_code
_entity_poly.pdbx_strand_id
1 'polypeptide(L)'
;MTTQLEDRKIDPAVALPAIDETAPREPHRQFALKHEDCFVVADSYGDIRGTGDGLFRDDTRVLSRFRLFIGGRMPSLLGASLSQDNILFTANLTNLATIGPNGSEALPGVVHIDRTRFIWRDRMFERITFTNYS
;
A
#
# COMPACT_ATOMS: atom_id res chain seq x y z
N MET A 1 -31.73 -53.46 2.92
CA MET A 1 -30.29 -53.22 2.80
C MET A 1 -30.14 -51.81 2.27
N THR A 2 -29.76 -50.89 3.15
CA THR A 2 -29.94 -49.44 3.03
C THR A 2 -28.82 -48.82 2.20
N THR A 3 -29.14 -48.13 1.11
CA THR A 3 -28.17 -47.39 0.29
C THR A 3 -27.83 -46.08 0.98
N GLN A 4 -26.62 -45.99 1.52
CA GLN A 4 -26.08 -44.78 2.16
C GLN A 4 -25.92 -43.66 1.13
N LEU A 5 -26.37 -42.45 1.48
CA LEU A 5 -26.06 -41.23 0.75
C LEU A 5 -24.59 -40.87 1.00
N GLU A 6 -23.80 -40.72 -0.06
CA GLU A 6 -22.45 -40.15 0.03
C GLU A 6 -22.56 -38.63 0.19
N ASP A 7 -22.37 -38.16 1.43
CA ASP A 7 -22.09 -36.77 1.73
C ASP A 7 -20.80 -36.36 1.02
N ARG A 8 -20.96 -35.63 -0.09
CA ARG A 8 -19.88 -34.98 -0.81
C ARG A 8 -19.31 -33.90 0.11
N LYS A 9 -18.29 -34.27 0.88
CA LYS A 9 -17.53 -33.38 1.75
C LYS A 9 -16.85 -32.32 0.87
N ILE A 10 -17.52 -31.18 0.67
CA ILE A 10 -16.94 -30.02 0.01
C ILE A 10 -15.91 -29.46 0.98
N ASP A 11 -14.63 -29.68 0.69
CA ASP A 11 -13.52 -29.14 1.48
C ASP A 11 -13.56 -27.61 1.39
N PRO A 12 -13.77 -26.89 2.52
CA PRO A 12 -13.79 -25.43 2.53
C PRO A 12 -12.44 -24.81 2.15
N ALA A 13 -11.35 -25.59 2.07
CA ALA A 13 -10.04 -25.13 1.61
C ALA A 13 -9.94 -24.92 0.08
N VAL A 14 -10.92 -25.38 -0.71
CA VAL A 14 -10.88 -25.26 -2.19
C VAL A 14 -11.37 -23.89 -2.69
N ALA A 15 -11.92 -23.03 -1.82
CA ALA A 15 -12.55 -21.76 -2.22
C ALA A 15 -11.77 -20.51 -1.76
N LEU A 16 -10.44 -20.55 -1.75
CA LEU A 16 -9.61 -19.36 -1.63
C LEU A 16 -8.97 -19.08 -3.00
N PRO A 17 -9.19 -17.90 -3.62
CA PRO A 17 -8.45 -17.55 -4.82
C PRO A 17 -6.95 -17.57 -4.47
N ALA A 18 -6.17 -18.25 -5.31
CA ALA A 18 -4.73 -18.31 -5.19
C ALA A 18 -4.19 -16.89 -4.96
N ILE A 19 -3.56 -16.71 -3.79
CA ILE A 19 -2.80 -15.52 -3.47
C ILE A 19 -1.74 -15.44 -4.57
N ASP A 20 -1.70 -14.36 -5.34
CA ASP A 20 -0.71 -14.19 -6.40
C ASP A 20 0.72 -14.29 -5.81
N GLU A 21 1.35 -15.45 -5.98
CA GLU A 21 2.65 -15.79 -5.38
C GLU A 21 3.84 -15.28 -6.20
N THR A 22 3.62 -14.47 -7.25
CA THR A 22 4.69 -14.09 -8.19
C THR A 22 5.37 -12.74 -7.95
N ALA A 23 5.01 -12.01 -6.88
CA ALA A 23 5.79 -10.85 -6.46
C ALA A 23 6.86 -11.27 -5.42
N PRO A 24 8.13 -10.81 -5.51
CA PRO A 24 9.12 -11.07 -4.49
C PRO A 24 8.59 -10.60 -3.13
N ARG A 25 8.41 -11.52 -2.18
CA ARG A 25 8.19 -11.21 -0.77
C ARG A 25 9.49 -10.69 -0.16
N GLU A 26 9.96 -9.54 -0.61
CA GLU A 26 10.74 -8.73 0.33
C GLU A 26 9.77 -8.37 1.47
N PRO A 27 10.10 -8.62 2.75
CA PRO A 27 9.32 -8.05 3.82
C PRO A 27 9.30 -6.55 3.57
N HIS A 28 8.16 -6.01 3.14
CA HIS A 28 8.07 -4.60 2.81
C HIS A 28 8.58 -3.84 4.02
N ARG A 29 9.75 -3.19 3.86
CA ARG A 29 10.37 -2.47 4.96
C ARG A 29 9.32 -1.54 5.54
N GLN A 30 8.97 -1.76 6.79
CA GLN A 30 8.00 -0.91 7.47
C GLN A 30 8.69 0.37 7.92
N PHE A 31 7.96 1.47 7.78
CA PHE A 31 8.35 2.79 8.22
C PHE A 31 7.37 3.25 9.27
N ALA A 32 7.89 3.67 10.41
CA ALA A 32 7.10 4.19 11.52
C ALA A 32 7.39 5.69 11.66
N LEU A 33 6.38 6.53 11.47
CA LEU A 33 6.43 7.94 11.81
C LEU A 33 5.79 8.12 13.19
N LYS A 34 6.35 8.95 14.06
CA LYS A 34 5.79 9.20 15.40
C LYS A 34 5.94 10.65 15.82
N HIS A 35 4.89 11.20 16.41
CA HIS A 35 4.93 12.48 17.13
C HIS A 35 3.91 12.43 18.28
N GLU A 36 4.38 12.58 19.52
CA GLU A 36 3.57 12.41 20.74
C GLU A 36 2.80 11.07 20.73
N ASP A 37 1.49 11.09 20.96
CA ASP A 37 0.59 9.93 21.03
C ASP A 37 0.05 9.48 19.67
N CYS A 38 0.56 10.07 18.59
CA CYS A 38 0.17 9.76 17.23
C CYS A 38 1.32 9.11 16.46
N PHE A 39 1.05 7.99 15.80
CA PHE A 39 2.03 7.31 14.96
C PHE A 39 1.40 6.65 13.74
N VAL A 40 2.18 6.55 12.66
CA VAL A 40 1.79 5.88 11.43
C VAL A 40 2.80 4.78 11.16
N VAL A 41 2.31 3.56 10.97
CA VAL A 41 3.10 2.48 10.38
C VAL A 41 2.60 2.29 8.95
N ALA A 42 3.51 2.26 8.00
CA ALA A 42 3.24 2.02 6.59
C ALA A 42 4.40 1.25 5.95
N ASP A 43 4.18 0.72 4.77
CA ASP A 43 5.21 0.01 4.02
C ASP A 43 6.13 0.99 3.24
N SER A 44 7.05 0.44 2.44
CA SER A 44 7.99 1.22 1.63
C SER A 44 7.34 2.04 0.51
N TYR A 45 6.08 1.80 0.17
CA TYR A 45 5.29 2.60 -0.78
C TYR A 45 4.50 3.71 -0.07
N GLY A 46 4.55 3.76 1.27
CA GLY A 46 3.71 4.61 2.11
C GLY A 46 2.30 4.04 2.29
N ASP A 47 2.03 2.81 1.86
CA ASP A 47 0.74 2.15 1.93
C ASP A 47 0.50 1.55 3.33
N ILE A 48 -0.75 1.69 3.78
CA ILE A 48 -1.31 1.01 4.95
C ILE A 48 -2.18 -0.13 4.43
N ARG A 49 -1.81 -1.37 4.74
CA ARG A 49 -2.46 -2.59 4.27
C ARG A 49 -3.50 -3.16 5.21
N GLY A 50 -3.41 -2.87 6.50
CA GLY A 50 -4.25 -3.34 7.61
C GLY A 50 -3.67 -4.53 8.39
N THR A 51 -2.47 -5.00 8.04
CA THR A 51 -1.83 -6.20 8.59
C THR A 51 -0.79 -5.81 9.66
N GLY A 52 -1.26 -5.13 10.70
CA GLY A 52 -0.41 -4.59 11.78
C GLY A 52 0.00 -3.13 11.60
N ASP A 53 -0.10 -2.61 10.38
CA ASP A 53 0.10 -1.21 10.03
C ASP A 53 -1.19 -0.38 10.19
N GLY A 54 -1.05 0.95 10.20
CA GLY A 54 -2.16 1.86 10.49
C GLY A 54 -1.71 3.27 10.90
N LEU A 55 -2.67 4.20 10.95
CA LEU A 55 -2.56 5.43 11.73
C LEU A 55 -3.18 5.17 13.10
N PHE A 56 -2.43 5.46 14.14
CA PHE A 56 -2.82 5.27 15.52
C PHE A 56 -2.78 6.60 16.26
N ARG A 57 -3.73 6.79 17.17
CA ARG A 57 -3.80 7.92 18.08
C ARG A 57 -4.36 7.41 19.40
N ASP A 58 -3.72 7.75 20.52
CA ASP A 58 -4.15 7.32 21.86
C ASP A 58 -4.37 5.79 21.90
N ASP A 59 -3.39 5.03 21.39
CA ASP A 59 -3.42 3.56 21.23
C ASP A 59 -4.57 2.99 20.39
N THR A 60 -5.34 3.85 19.72
CA THR A 60 -6.46 3.46 18.86
C THR A 60 -6.07 3.54 17.40
N ARG A 61 -6.27 2.45 16.64
CA ARG A 61 -6.10 2.46 15.18
C ARG A 61 -7.24 3.24 14.52
N VAL A 62 -7.00 4.52 14.22
CA VAL A 62 -7.99 5.41 13.59
C VAL A 62 -8.04 5.28 12.06
N LEU A 63 -7.00 4.73 11.41
CA LEU A 63 -7.00 4.39 9.98
C LEU A 63 -6.37 3.02 9.76
N SER A 64 -7.14 2.11 9.16
CA SER A 64 -6.72 0.70 8.95
C SER A 64 -6.25 0.37 7.55
N ARG A 65 -6.59 1.17 6.54
CA ARG A 65 -6.16 0.93 5.16
C ARG A 65 -6.11 2.24 4.38
N PHE A 66 -5.01 2.44 3.66
CA PHE A 66 -4.81 3.60 2.83
C PHE A 66 -3.72 3.30 1.80
N ARG A 67 -4.09 3.20 0.53
CA ARG A 67 -3.21 2.72 -0.53
C ARG A 67 -3.29 3.61 -1.76
N LEU A 68 -2.14 3.83 -2.40
CA LEU A 68 -2.06 4.62 -3.63
C LEU A 68 -2.02 3.71 -4.86
N PHE A 69 -2.94 3.94 -5.79
CA PHE A 69 -2.99 3.28 -7.10
C PHE A 69 -3.00 4.32 -8.20
N ILE A 70 -2.29 4.05 -9.30
CA ILE A 70 -2.27 4.87 -10.51
C ILE A 70 -2.84 4.03 -11.65
N GLY A 71 -3.93 4.49 -12.26
CA GLY A 71 -4.62 3.73 -13.31
C GLY A 71 -5.01 2.32 -12.86
N GLY A 72 -5.43 2.17 -11.60
CA GLY A 72 -5.82 0.88 -11.00
C GLY A 72 -4.66 -0.04 -10.63
N ARG A 73 -3.41 0.37 -10.83
CA ARG A 73 -2.22 -0.45 -10.55
C ARG A 73 -1.36 0.17 -9.45
N MET A 74 -0.66 -0.69 -8.72
CA MET A 74 0.35 -0.25 -7.77
C MET A 74 1.52 0.34 -8.56
N PRO A 75 1.97 1.57 -8.27
CA PRO A 75 3.13 2.14 -8.95
C PRO A 75 4.41 1.38 -8.58
N SER A 76 5.47 1.54 -9.37
CA SER A 76 6.78 0.98 -9.07
C SER A 76 7.52 1.85 -8.05
N LEU A 77 8.11 1.23 -7.03
CA LEU A 77 8.93 1.92 -6.04
C LEU A 77 10.34 2.17 -6.58
N LEU A 78 10.78 3.43 -6.56
CA LEU A 78 12.15 3.84 -6.90
C LEU A 78 13.03 3.96 -5.64
N GLY A 79 12.41 4.32 -4.52
CA GLY A 79 13.11 4.40 -3.23
C GLY A 79 12.25 5.04 -2.16
N ALA A 80 12.59 4.78 -0.90
CA ALA A 80 11.91 5.37 0.26
C ALA A 80 12.91 5.75 1.35
N SER A 81 12.59 6.81 2.07
CA SER A 81 13.40 7.34 3.17
C SER A 81 12.53 7.82 4.31
N LEU A 82 13.15 7.90 5.49
CA LEU A 82 12.59 8.45 6.71
C LEU A 82 13.62 9.43 7.26
N SER A 83 13.16 10.58 7.72
CA SER A 83 14.01 11.55 8.41
C SER A 83 14.57 10.98 9.71
N GLN A 84 15.68 11.53 10.19
CA GLN A 84 16.35 11.03 11.40
C GLN A 84 15.48 11.12 12.66
N ASP A 85 14.59 12.09 12.73
CA ASP A 85 13.62 12.30 13.81
C ASP A 85 12.33 11.49 13.64
N ASN A 86 12.21 10.68 12.57
CA ASN A 86 11.05 9.85 12.25
C ASN A 86 9.74 10.64 12.14
N ILE A 87 9.76 11.90 11.73
CA ILE A 87 8.52 12.69 11.52
C ILE A 87 8.15 12.87 10.05
N LEU A 88 9.09 12.62 9.12
CA LEU A 88 8.93 12.83 7.68
C LEU A 88 9.33 11.57 6.91
N PHE A 89 8.39 11.03 6.13
CA PHE A 89 8.60 9.93 5.20
C PHE A 89 8.48 10.42 3.76
N THR A 90 9.33 9.89 2.89
CA THR A 90 9.24 10.13 1.45
C THR A 90 9.34 8.81 0.70
N ALA A 91 8.47 8.60 -0.27
CA ALA A 91 8.57 7.56 -1.27
C ALA A 91 8.58 8.17 -2.68
N ASN A 92 9.57 7.78 -3.46
CA ASN A 92 9.67 8.07 -4.89
C ASN A 92 9.12 6.87 -5.64
N LEU A 93 8.08 7.09 -6.45
CA LEU A 93 7.41 6.06 -7.22
C LEU A 93 7.34 6.47 -8.70
N THR A 94 7.00 5.53 -9.57
CA THR A 94 6.70 5.82 -10.97
C THR A 94 5.55 4.99 -11.48
N ASN A 95 4.85 5.47 -12.51
CA ASN A 95 3.74 4.76 -13.11
C ASN A 95 4.22 3.49 -13.83
N LEU A 96 3.35 2.47 -13.80
CA LEU A 96 3.42 1.38 -14.77
C LEU A 96 2.73 1.79 -16.08
N ALA A 97 2.89 0.97 -17.12
CA ALA A 97 2.10 1.08 -18.32
C ALA A 97 0.61 1.12 -17.94
N THR A 98 -0.10 2.15 -18.39
CA THR A 98 -1.51 2.40 -18.08
C THR A 98 -2.24 3.03 -19.25
N ILE A 99 -3.55 2.80 -19.34
CA ILE A 99 -4.42 3.37 -20.36
C ILE A 99 -5.28 4.44 -19.71
N GLY A 100 -5.19 5.65 -20.25
CA GLY A 100 -5.95 6.81 -19.80
C GLY A 100 -7.45 6.69 -20.18
N PRO A 101 -8.32 7.52 -19.58
CA PRO A 101 -9.76 7.47 -19.84
C PRO A 101 -10.16 7.73 -21.30
N ASN A 102 -9.30 8.43 -22.06
CA ASN A 102 -9.45 8.73 -23.48
C ASN A 102 -8.83 7.66 -24.40
N GLY A 103 -8.34 6.55 -23.84
CA GLY A 103 -7.63 5.51 -24.59
C GLY A 103 -6.16 5.80 -24.87
N SER A 104 -5.59 6.93 -24.40
CA SER A 104 -4.17 7.21 -24.56
C SER A 104 -3.32 6.30 -23.69
N GLU A 105 -2.26 5.74 -24.25
CA GLU A 105 -1.31 4.94 -23.50
C GLU A 105 -0.26 5.83 -22.82
N ALA A 106 -0.04 5.64 -21.53
CA ALA A 106 1.10 6.19 -20.82
C ALA A 106 2.16 5.10 -20.68
N LEU A 107 3.33 5.35 -21.26
CA LEU A 107 4.49 4.47 -21.13
C LEU A 107 4.91 4.33 -19.65
N PRO A 108 5.44 3.17 -19.22
CA PRO A 108 5.96 3.02 -17.87
C PRO A 108 7.14 4.00 -17.65
N GLY A 109 7.27 4.55 -16.44
CA GLY A 109 8.42 5.39 -16.09
C GLY A 109 8.30 6.88 -16.41
N VAL A 110 7.28 7.33 -17.15
CA VAL A 110 7.18 8.72 -17.64
C VAL A 110 6.56 9.69 -16.63
N VAL A 111 5.87 9.17 -15.61
CA VAL A 111 5.32 9.95 -14.50
C VAL A 111 6.10 9.60 -13.24
N HIS A 112 6.81 10.59 -12.69
CA HIS A 112 7.37 10.51 -11.35
C HIS A 112 6.34 10.94 -10.32
N ILE A 113 6.34 10.23 -9.20
CA ILE A 113 5.41 10.43 -8.10
C ILE A 113 6.24 10.61 -6.84
N ASP A 114 6.21 11.80 -6.27
CA ASP A 114 6.76 12.08 -4.94
C ASP A 114 5.63 12.01 -3.91
N ARG A 115 5.69 11.00 -3.03
CA ARG A 115 4.76 10.84 -1.91
C ARG A 115 5.49 11.19 -0.62
N THR A 116 5.14 12.33 -0.04
CA THR A 116 5.68 12.78 1.25
C THR A 116 4.61 12.68 2.33
N ARG A 117 4.95 12.13 3.50
CA ARG A 117 4.09 12.09 4.68
C ARG A 117 4.78 12.72 5.87
N PHE A 118 4.05 13.54 6.62
CA PHE A 118 4.52 14.25 7.79
C PHE A 118 3.55 14.03 8.95
N ILE A 119 4.07 13.82 10.16
CA ILE A 119 3.24 13.67 11.37
C ILE A 119 3.52 14.81 12.35
N TRP A 120 2.46 15.47 12.81
CA TRP A 120 2.57 16.62 13.70
C TRP A 120 1.25 16.89 14.42
N ARG A 121 1.31 17.17 15.73
CA ARG A 121 0.15 17.54 16.57
C ARG A 121 -1.07 16.65 16.30
N ASP A 122 -0.88 15.36 16.53
CA ASP A 122 -1.89 14.30 16.39
C ASP A 122 -2.47 14.10 15.00
N ARG A 123 -1.80 14.61 13.96
CA ARG A 123 -2.28 14.52 12.58
C ARG A 123 -1.20 14.00 11.65
N MET A 124 -1.65 13.22 10.67
CA MET A 124 -0.87 12.85 9.50
C MET A 124 -1.24 13.80 8.35
N PHE A 125 -0.23 14.42 7.77
CA PHE A 125 -0.32 15.19 6.53
C PHE A 125 0.32 14.37 5.42
N GLU A 126 -0.29 14.38 4.23
CA GLU A 126 0.27 13.74 3.05
C GLU A 126 0.22 14.68 1.85
N ARG A 127 1.32 14.69 1.09
CA ARG A 127 1.44 15.36 -0.20
C ARG A 127 1.84 14.33 -1.24
N ILE A 128 1.10 14.29 -2.34
CA ILE A 128 1.41 13.48 -3.52
C ILE A 128 1.61 14.44 -4.69
N THR A 129 2.83 14.49 -5.22
CA THR A 129 3.19 15.32 -6.37
C THR A 129 3.40 14.44 -7.58
N PHE A 130 2.89 14.86 -8.73
CA PHE A 130 3.06 14.18 -10.00
C PHE A 130 3.85 15.07 -10.96
N THR A 131 4.88 14.52 -11.58
CA THR A 131 5.67 15.19 -12.61
C THR A 131 5.68 14.32 -13.86
N ASN A 132 5.24 14.86 -15.00
CA ASN A 132 5.23 14.16 -16.29
C ASN A 132 6.46 14.55 -17.12
N TYR A 133 7.17 13.54 -17.62
CA TYR A 133 8.39 13.66 -18.44
C TYR A 133 8.19 13.17 -19.89
N SER A 134 6.94 12.99 -20.33
CA SER A 134 6.60 12.65 -21.72
C SER A 134 6.80 13.83 -22.67
#